data_AF-A0A2E7A0E9-F1
#
_entry.id   AF-A0A2E7A0E9-F1
#
_cell.length_a   1.000
_cell.length_b   1.000
_cell.length_c   1.000
_cell.angle_alpha   90.00
_cell.angle_beta   90.00
_cell.angle_gamma   90.00
#
_symmetry.space_group_name_H-M   'P 1'
#
loop_
_entity.id
_entity.type
_entity.pdbx_description
1 polymer ?
#
loop_
_entity_poly.entity_id
_entity_poly.type
_entity_poly.pdbx_seq_one_letter_code
_entity_poly.pdbx_strand_id
1 'polypeptide(L)'
;MNMKSAILQVFALLFVTSMAMGFGPAFEEDDDAGSLPGDSKKMEGQGPIQSISGQLTGAGLLAGDYQDMYAFYIANPTEFRIDVDPDSGFNTQLFLFGISEKGLLANNDSYVEGQEPSQFSTLLPFSTDGTNVQLKQPGIYYLAISGFSSLPKSDAGHIFFFNPETPFEVSGPDGQGGDLPITGWGENGEVGHYKLWLTGVEFIPPPPDQEGDVTGDGTVDVEDLLLVISDWNCQGDDCQGDADNSGTTDVYDLLIVISNWD
;
A
#
# COMPACT_ATOMS: atom_id res chain seq x y z
N MET A 1 -33.14 -57.40 -40.66
CA MET A 1 -34.12 -57.20 -39.57
C MET A 1 -33.36 -57.26 -38.25
N ASN A 2 -33.56 -56.27 -37.36
CA ASN A 2 -32.85 -55.95 -36.09
C ASN A 2 -31.53 -55.17 -36.33
N MET A 3 -31.38 -53.86 -36.11
CA MET A 3 -31.88 -52.88 -35.12
C MET A 3 -31.34 -53.12 -33.69
N LYS A 4 -30.74 -52.05 -33.12
CA LYS A 4 -30.19 -51.80 -31.75
C LYS A 4 -28.67 -51.52 -31.81
N SER A 5 -28.07 -50.46 -31.29
CA SER A 5 -28.50 -49.25 -30.58
C SER A 5 -27.38 -48.22 -30.77
N ALA A 6 -27.70 -46.99 -31.18
CA ALA A 6 -26.77 -45.86 -31.07
C ALA A 6 -26.94 -45.26 -29.67
N ILE A 7 -25.92 -45.37 -28.83
CA ILE A 7 -25.85 -44.70 -27.53
C ILE A 7 -25.34 -43.29 -27.81
N LEU A 8 -26.22 -42.29 -27.69
CA LEU A 8 -25.85 -40.88 -27.70
C LEU A 8 -25.38 -40.53 -26.28
N GLN A 9 -24.06 -40.50 -26.05
CA GLN A 9 -23.50 -39.94 -24.83
C GLN A 9 -23.57 -38.42 -24.92
N VAL A 10 -24.52 -37.82 -24.20
CA VAL A 10 -24.53 -36.39 -23.93
C VAL A 10 -23.42 -36.12 -22.90
N PHE A 11 -22.30 -35.58 -23.34
CA PHE A 11 -21.33 -34.96 -22.44
C PHE A 11 -21.94 -33.64 -21.96
N ALA A 12 -22.50 -33.63 -20.75
CA ALA A 12 -22.73 -32.39 -20.03
C ALA A 12 -21.37 -31.81 -19.68
N LEU A 13 -20.96 -30.78 -20.42
CA LEU A 13 -19.81 -29.96 -20.07
C LEU A 13 -20.21 -29.17 -18.81
N LEU A 14 -19.91 -29.70 -17.63
CA LEU A 14 -19.92 -28.92 -16.41
C LEU A 14 -18.79 -27.88 -16.55
N PHE A 15 -19.16 -26.65 -16.87
CA PHE A 15 -18.32 -25.49 -16.54
C PHE A 15 -18.26 -25.43 -15.02
N VAL A 16 -17.22 -26.04 -14.46
CA VAL A 16 -16.71 -25.57 -13.17
C VAL A 16 -16.05 -24.24 -13.50
N THR A 17 -16.77 -23.14 -13.33
CA THR A 17 -16.11 -21.86 -13.14
C THR A 17 -15.29 -22.03 -11.89
N SER A 18 -13.97 -22.24 -12.02
CA SER A 18 -13.11 -21.98 -10.88
C SER A 18 -13.38 -20.54 -10.51
N MET A 19 -13.82 -20.29 -9.29
CA MET A 19 -13.58 -18.98 -8.69
C MET A 19 -12.07 -18.83 -8.78
N ALA A 20 -11.58 -18.08 -9.78
CA ALA A 20 -10.30 -17.44 -9.64
C ALA A 20 -10.45 -16.67 -8.32
N MET A 21 -9.76 -17.11 -7.27
CA MET A 21 -9.49 -16.21 -6.17
C MET A 21 -8.83 -15.02 -6.83
N GLY A 22 -9.56 -13.91 -6.90
CA GLY A 22 -9.19 -12.76 -7.70
C GLY A 22 -7.81 -12.31 -7.25
N PHE A 23 -6.81 -12.58 -8.07
CA PHE A 23 -5.49 -12.05 -7.90
C PHE A 23 -5.62 -10.54 -8.19
N GLY A 24 -5.70 -9.69 -7.16
CA GLY A 24 -5.64 -8.22 -7.30
C GLY A 24 -4.37 -7.74 -8.02
N PRO A 25 -4.27 -6.50 -8.47
CA PRO A 25 -3.07 -6.04 -9.17
C PRO A 25 -1.80 -6.09 -8.31
N ALA A 26 -0.65 -6.21 -9.00
CA ALA A 26 0.66 -5.95 -8.43
C ALA A 26 0.98 -4.46 -8.60
N PHE A 27 1.62 -3.86 -7.60
CA PHE A 27 2.23 -2.55 -7.67
C PHE A 27 3.72 -2.73 -8.01
N GLU A 28 4.17 -2.02 -9.03
CA GLU A 28 5.57 -1.97 -9.44
C GLU A 28 6.04 -0.54 -9.23
N GLU A 29 7.08 -0.37 -8.42
CA GLU A 29 7.72 0.91 -8.18
C GLU A 29 8.29 1.49 -9.50
N ASP A 30 7.98 2.75 -9.78
CA ASP A 30 8.38 3.47 -11.00
C ASP A 30 9.40 4.60 -10.74
N ASP A 31 9.54 5.03 -9.48
CA ASP A 31 10.56 5.93 -8.94
C ASP A 31 10.80 5.63 -7.44
N ASP A 32 11.80 6.29 -6.83
CA ASP A 32 12.13 6.15 -5.41
C ASP A 32 10.88 6.38 -4.53
N ALA A 33 10.51 5.38 -3.73
CA ALA A 33 9.33 5.45 -2.88
C ALA A 33 9.48 6.39 -1.68
N GLY A 34 10.65 6.99 -1.47
CA GLY A 34 10.91 7.86 -0.34
C GLY A 34 11.07 7.07 0.96
N SER A 35 11.40 7.76 2.05
CA SER A 35 11.82 7.11 3.29
C SER A 35 11.03 7.56 4.53
N LEU A 36 10.14 8.54 4.38
CA LEU A 36 9.36 9.15 5.45
C LEU A 36 7.89 9.29 5.02
N PRO A 37 6.95 9.45 5.97
CA PRO A 37 5.53 9.61 5.64
C PRO A 37 5.23 10.77 4.68
N GLY A 38 6.04 11.84 4.73
CA GLY A 38 5.87 13.03 3.89
C GLY A 38 6.32 12.87 2.44
N ASP A 39 7.20 11.91 2.14
CA ASP A 39 7.68 11.60 0.79
C ASP A 39 7.35 10.16 0.33
N SER A 40 6.61 9.40 1.15
CA SER A 40 6.19 8.03 0.84
C SER A 40 5.42 7.92 -0.47
N LYS A 41 5.63 6.80 -1.18
CA LYS A 41 4.84 6.43 -2.35
C LYS A 41 3.41 6.09 -1.96
N LYS A 42 2.48 6.96 -2.33
CA LYS A 42 1.04 6.70 -2.17
C LYS A 42 0.56 5.71 -3.22
N MET A 43 0.03 4.58 -2.78
CA MET A 43 -0.58 3.60 -3.69
C MET A 43 -2.05 3.94 -3.86
N GLU A 44 -2.35 4.85 -4.78
CA GLU A 44 -3.71 5.28 -5.12
C GLU A 44 -4.33 4.34 -6.16
N GLY A 45 -5.64 4.09 -6.05
CA GLY A 45 -6.34 3.16 -6.93
C GLY A 45 -7.57 2.54 -6.27
N GLN A 46 -8.09 1.46 -6.84
CA GLN A 46 -9.27 0.76 -6.30
C GLN A 46 -8.98 -0.73 -6.08
N GLY A 47 -9.46 -1.25 -4.95
CA GLY A 47 -9.44 -2.68 -4.64
C GLY A 47 -8.14 -3.19 -4.01
N PRO A 48 -8.02 -4.52 -3.84
CA PRO A 48 -6.92 -5.15 -3.10
C PRO A 48 -5.58 -5.08 -3.82
N ILE A 49 -4.51 -4.87 -3.06
CA ILE A 49 -3.12 -4.97 -3.53
C ILE A 49 -2.59 -6.35 -3.16
N GLN A 50 -1.99 -7.05 -4.12
CA GLN A 50 -1.42 -8.37 -3.84
C GLN A 50 0.08 -8.37 -3.60
N SER A 51 0.80 -7.52 -4.33
CA SER A 51 2.24 -7.45 -4.20
C SER A 51 2.77 -6.07 -4.50
N ILE A 52 3.92 -5.76 -3.92
CA ILE A 52 4.74 -4.58 -4.22
C ILE A 52 6.10 -5.11 -4.66
N SER A 53 6.60 -4.64 -5.79
CA SER A 53 7.98 -4.91 -6.24
C SER A 53 8.74 -3.59 -6.27
N GLY A 54 9.96 -3.59 -5.73
CA GLY A 54 10.79 -2.39 -5.66
C GLY A 54 12.28 -2.69 -5.55
N GLN A 55 13.10 -1.65 -5.40
CA GLN A 55 14.54 -1.79 -5.29
C GLN A 55 15.18 -0.70 -4.43
N LEU A 56 15.90 -1.14 -3.39
CA LEU A 56 16.87 -0.30 -2.69
C LEU A 56 18.17 -0.25 -3.50
N THR A 57 18.65 0.94 -3.84
CA THR A 57 19.82 1.16 -4.73
C THR A 57 21.09 1.60 -3.99
N GLY A 58 20.97 1.99 -2.73
CA GLY A 58 22.06 2.39 -1.85
C GLY A 58 22.54 3.81 -2.10
N ALA A 59 23.85 4.02 -2.04
CA ALA A 59 24.42 5.36 -2.16
C ALA A 59 24.21 5.95 -3.59
N GLY A 60 23.44 7.03 -3.69
CA GLY A 60 23.28 7.82 -4.91
C GLY A 60 24.07 9.13 -4.89
N LEU A 61 24.09 9.82 -6.04
CA LEU A 61 24.84 11.07 -6.23
C LEU A 61 24.18 12.27 -5.52
N LEU A 62 22.85 12.24 -5.37
CA LEU A 62 22.04 13.32 -4.79
C LEU A 62 21.46 12.92 -3.42
N ALA A 63 20.92 11.70 -3.33
CA ALA A 63 20.41 11.09 -2.12
C ALA A 63 20.76 9.59 -2.15
N GLY A 64 20.86 8.98 -0.97
CA GLY A 64 20.95 7.52 -0.85
C GLY A 64 19.56 6.94 -0.68
N ASP A 65 19.36 5.74 -1.20
CA ASP A 65 18.12 4.99 -1.17
C ASP A 65 18.42 3.66 -0.46
N TYR A 66 18.10 3.65 0.84
CA TYR A 66 18.31 2.51 1.73
C TYR A 66 17.00 2.06 2.38
N GLN A 67 15.92 2.80 2.14
CA GLN A 67 14.60 2.58 2.69
C GLN A 67 13.57 3.06 1.68
N ASP A 68 12.53 2.27 1.51
CA ASP A 68 11.34 2.63 0.74
C ASP A 68 10.14 2.66 1.68
N MET A 69 9.27 3.67 1.53
CA MET A 69 8.05 3.82 2.30
C MET A 69 6.83 3.94 1.39
N TYR A 70 5.83 3.10 1.64
CA TYR A 70 4.57 3.06 0.91
C TYR A 70 3.41 3.47 1.82
N ALA A 71 2.46 4.24 1.30
CA ALA A 71 1.18 4.48 1.95
C ALA A 71 0.06 3.68 1.26
N PHE A 72 -0.73 2.95 2.06
CA PHE A 72 -1.87 2.16 1.58
C PHE A 72 -3.01 2.11 2.60
N TYR A 73 -4.16 1.60 2.15
CA TYR A 73 -5.31 1.37 3.00
C TYR A 73 -5.32 -0.07 3.54
N ILE A 74 -5.33 -0.24 4.86
CA ILE A 74 -5.60 -1.54 5.49
C ILE A 74 -7.12 -1.68 5.60
N ALA A 75 -7.71 -2.56 4.80
CA ALA A 75 -9.15 -2.83 4.81
C ALA A 75 -9.55 -3.86 5.89
N ASN A 76 -8.73 -4.90 6.08
CA ASN A 76 -9.01 -6.00 6.99
C ASN A 76 -7.89 -6.18 8.02
N PRO A 77 -7.89 -5.42 9.15
CA PRO A 77 -6.86 -5.51 10.19
C PRO A 77 -6.58 -6.92 10.72
N THR A 78 -7.62 -7.77 10.82
CA THR A 78 -7.47 -9.14 11.34
C THR A 78 -6.81 -10.10 10.36
N GLU A 79 -6.84 -9.78 9.06
CA GLU A 79 -6.23 -10.56 7.99
C GLU A 79 -4.90 -9.96 7.52
N PHE A 80 -4.52 -8.80 8.06
CA PHE A 80 -3.31 -8.10 7.68
C PHE A 80 -2.08 -8.99 7.82
N ARG A 81 -1.35 -9.12 6.72
CA ARG A 81 -0.07 -9.84 6.66
C ARG A 81 0.77 -9.29 5.53
N ILE A 82 2.07 -9.17 5.78
CA ILE A 82 3.05 -8.88 4.74
C ILE A 82 4.19 -9.88 4.86
N ASP A 83 4.51 -10.52 3.74
CA ASP A 83 5.65 -11.42 3.62
C ASP A 83 6.63 -10.86 2.59
N VAL A 84 7.91 -10.81 2.93
CA VAL A 84 8.97 -10.62 1.94
C VAL A 84 9.17 -11.92 1.15
N ASP A 85 9.21 -11.81 -0.17
CA ASP A 85 9.49 -12.94 -1.05
C ASP A 85 10.91 -13.48 -0.79
N PRO A 86 11.09 -14.79 -0.56
CA PRO A 86 12.40 -15.39 -0.27
C PRO A 86 13.46 -15.24 -1.39
N ASP A 87 13.05 -14.85 -2.60
CA ASP A 87 13.98 -14.54 -3.70
C ASP A 87 14.56 -13.11 -3.57
N SER A 88 14.14 -12.32 -2.58
CA SER A 88 14.73 -11.02 -2.26
C SER A 88 16.19 -11.22 -1.81
N GLY A 89 17.12 -10.44 -2.35
CA GLY A 89 18.55 -10.76 -2.30
C GLY A 89 19.32 -10.31 -1.05
N PHE A 90 18.65 -9.79 -0.02
CA PHE A 90 19.26 -9.13 1.12
C PHE A 90 18.49 -9.39 2.43
N ASN A 91 19.13 -9.14 3.57
CA ASN A 91 18.48 -9.23 4.88
C ASN A 91 17.50 -8.07 5.06
N THR A 92 16.21 -8.35 5.13
CA THR A 92 15.15 -7.33 5.13
C THR A 92 14.69 -6.95 6.52
N GLN A 93 14.10 -5.77 6.64
CA GLN A 93 13.36 -5.32 7.82
C GLN A 93 12.07 -4.64 7.35
N LEU A 94 10.95 -4.92 8.01
CA LEU A 94 9.66 -4.29 7.74
C LEU A 94 9.18 -3.48 8.96
N PHE A 95 8.61 -2.31 8.71
CA PHE A 95 8.09 -1.41 9.74
C PHE A 95 6.74 -0.84 9.32
N LEU A 96 5.73 -0.95 10.18
CA LEU A 96 4.41 -0.39 10.00
C LEU A 96 4.23 0.81 10.93
N PHE A 97 3.75 1.93 10.38
CA PHE A 97 3.43 3.15 11.10
C PHE A 97 1.95 3.50 10.91
N GLY A 98 1.33 4.01 11.97
CA GLY A 98 -0.03 4.55 11.88
C GLY A 98 -0.09 5.90 11.19
N ILE A 99 -1.30 6.39 10.89
CA ILE A 99 -1.52 7.72 10.26
C ILE A 99 -0.97 8.89 11.10
N SER A 100 -0.74 8.69 12.39
CA SER A 100 -0.05 9.66 13.25
C SER A 100 1.47 9.59 13.16
N GLU A 101 2.01 8.87 12.17
CA GLU A 101 3.43 8.66 11.87
C GLU A 101 4.23 7.94 12.97
N LYS A 102 3.54 7.39 13.98
CA LYS A 102 4.15 6.61 15.06
C LYS A 102 4.29 5.16 14.65
N GLY A 103 5.38 4.52 15.11
CA GLY A 103 5.58 3.10 14.92
C GLY A 103 4.43 2.28 15.50
N LEU A 104 4.10 1.16 14.85
CA LEU A 104 3.05 0.25 15.27
C LEU A 104 3.57 -1.18 15.40
N LEU A 105 4.10 -1.75 14.33
CA LEU A 105 4.63 -3.12 14.31
C LEU A 105 5.89 -3.16 13.47
N ALA A 106 6.88 -3.94 13.86
CA ALA A 106 8.10 -4.13 13.10
C ALA A 106 8.54 -5.59 13.11
N ASN A 107 9.28 -6.01 12.10
CA ASN A 107 9.88 -7.34 12.09
C ASN A 107 11.22 -7.29 11.35
N ASN A 108 12.22 -7.96 11.91
CA ASN A 108 13.54 -8.10 11.31
C ASN A 108 13.60 -9.41 10.53
N ASP A 109 13.64 -10.52 11.26
CA ASP A 109 13.68 -11.86 10.67
C ASP A 109 12.34 -12.57 10.91
N SER A 110 12.06 -13.64 10.17
CA SER A 110 10.88 -14.49 10.41
C SER A 110 11.26 -15.89 10.84
N TYR A 111 10.38 -16.51 11.63
CA TYR A 111 10.50 -17.90 12.03
C TYR A 111 9.15 -18.61 11.93
N VAL A 112 9.15 -19.74 11.24
CA VAL A 112 8.04 -20.69 11.21
C VAL A 112 8.48 -21.94 11.95
N GLU A 113 7.66 -22.40 12.90
CA GLU A 113 7.99 -23.58 13.70
C GLU A 113 8.30 -24.78 12.80
N GLY A 114 9.46 -25.40 13.03
CA GLY A 114 9.96 -26.53 12.24
C GLY A 114 10.61 -26.17 10.91
N GLN A 115 10.84 -24.88 10.64
CA GLN A 115 11.71 -24.39 9.56
C GLN A 115 12.98 -23.76 10.15
N GLU A 116 14.01 -23.61 9.32
CA GLU A 116 15.14 -22.74 9.67
C GLU A 116 14.67 -21.28 9.70
N PRO A 117 15.18 -20.44 10.63
CA PRO A 117 14.86 -19.03 10.62
C PRO A 117 15.31 -18.35 9.33
N SER A 118 14.57 -17.31 8.94
CA SER A 118 14.71 -16.61 7.67
C SER A 118 15.06 -15.16 7.91
N GLN A 119 16.03 -14.63 7.17
CA GLN A 119 16.38 -13.20 7.12
C GLN A 119 15.34 -12.33 6.38
N PHE A 120 14.20 -12.92 6.01
CA PHE A 120 13.11 -12.26 5.30
C PHE A 120 11.99 -11.98 6.28
N SER A 121 11.69 -10.70 6.48
CA SER A 121 10.70 -10.28 7.45
C SER A 121 9.28 -10.71 7.08
N THR A 122 8.47 -10.98 8.11
CA THR A 122 7.02 -11.14 8.04
C THR A 122 6.36 -10.21 9.06
N LEU A 123 5.46 -9.34 8.61
CA LEU A 123 4.60 -8.57 9.50
C LEU A 123 3.26 -9.28 9.71
N LEU A 124 2.86 -9.39 10.98
CA LEU A 124 1.58 -9.92 11.44
C LEU A 124 0.74 -8.78 12.05
N PRO A 125 -0.57 -8.97 12.34
CA PRO A 125 -1.40 -7.91 12.90
C PRO A 125 -1.24 -7.71 14.42
N PHE A 126 -0.27 -8.39 15.05
CA PHE A 126 -0.01 -8.30 16.48
C PHE A 126 1.47 -8.53 16.79
N SER A 127 1.95 -7.90 17.86
CA SER A 127 3.29 -8.09 18.39
C SER A 127 3.44 -9.47 19.06
N THR A 128 4.62 -10.06 18.99
CA THR A 128 4.99 -11.34 19.64
C THR A 128 6.08 -11.19 20.71
N ASP A 129 6.54 -9.97 20.96
CA ASP A 129 7.61 -9.60 21.91
C ASP A 129 7.10 -9.30 23.34
N GLY A 130 5.79 -9.33 23.56
CA GLY A 130 5.15 -9.00 24.83
C GLY A 130 4.77 -7.53 25.03
N THR A 131 4.97 -6.67 24.03
CA THR A 131 4.47 -5.27 24.03
C THR A 131 2.94 -5.20 23.96
N ASN A 132 2.27 -6.26 23.51
CA ASN A 132 0.82 -6.39 23.36
C ASN A 132 0.20 -5.38 22.38
N VAL A 133 0.97 -4.98 21.36
CA VAL A 133 0.51 -4.09 20.30
C VAL A 133 -0.26 -4.88 19.26
N GLN A 134 -1.35 -4.29 18.75
CA GLN A 134 -2.23 -4.92 17.78
C GLN A 134 -2.76 -3.88 16.80
N LEU A 135 -2.84 -4.26 15.54
CA LEU A 135 -3.53 -3.52 14.50
C LEU A 135 -5.04 -3.72 14.64
N LYS A 136 -5.77 -2.65 14.94
CA LYS A 136 -7.19 -2.74 15.34
C LYS A 136 -8.17 -2.06 14.40
N GLN A 137 -7.71 -1.09 13.62
CA GLN A 137 -8.59 -0.21 12.86
C GLN A 137 -8.22 -0.25 11.37
N PRO A 138 -9.22 -0.34 10.47
CA PRO A 138 -9.00 0.00 9.07
C PRO A 138 -8.55 1.46 8.93
N GLY A 139 -7.82 1.78 7.87
CA GLY A 139 -7.34 3.14 7.65
C GLY A 139 -6.09 3.19 6.78
N ILE A 140 -5.56 4.40 6.59
CA ILE A 140 -4.28 4.62 5.92
C ILE A 140 -3.14 4.36 6.91
N TYR A 141 -2.15 3.60 6.46
CA TYR A 141 -0.92 3.28 7.19
C TYR A 141 0.29 3.47 6.27
N TYR A 142 1.47 3.57 6.88
CA TYR A 142 2.73 3.61 6.16
C TYR A 142 3.50 2.32 6.42
N LEU A 143 3.96 1.66 5.37
CA LEU A 143 4.86 0.53 5.43
C LEU A 143 6.22 0.97 4.93
N ALA A 144 7.26 0.75 5.72
CA ALA A 144 8.62 0.86 5.24
C ALA A 144 9.28 -0.52 5.13
N ILE A 145 10.10 -0.67 4.09
CA ILE A 145 11.09 -1.74 3.97
C ILE A 145 12.49 -1.12 4.01
N SER A 146 13.41 -1.79 4.67
CA SER A 146 14.84 -1.47 4.60
C SER A 146 15.67 -2.75 4.64
N GLY A 147 16.96 -2.65 4.37
CA GLY A 147 17.90 -3.70 4.72
C GLY A 147 18.38 -3.59 6.17
N PHE A 148 18.80 -4.72 6.75
CA PHE A 148 19.51 -4.72 8.03
C PHE A 148 20.76 -3.83 7.94
N SER A 149 21.05 -2.91 8.86
CA SER A 149 20.42 -2.61 10.17
C SER A 149 19.77 -1.22 10.23
N SER A 150 19.13 -0.81 9.13
CA SER A 150 18.49 0.50 9.01
C SER A 150 17.22 0.60 9.86
N LEU A 151 17.36 1.01 11.12
CA LEU A 151 16.22 1.15 12.04
C LEU A 151 15.60 2.55 12.01
N PRO A 152 14.27 2.68 12.06
CA PRO A 152 13.61 3.98 12.13
C PRO A 152 13.85 4.65 13.50
N LYS A 153 13.97 5.98 13.48
CA LYS A 153 14.21 6.84 14.63
C LYS A 153 13.18 7.95 14.71
N SER A 154 12.89 8.36 15.93
CA SER A 154 12.30 9.65 16.25
C SER A 154 13.34 10.54 16.94
N ASP A 155 12.95 11.76 17.32
CA ASP A 155 13.80 12.69 18.06
C ASP A 155 14.28 12.16 19.41
N ALA A 156 13.61 11.15 19.97
CA ALA A 156 14.00 10.51 21.22
C ALA A 156 14.89 9.26 21.03
N GLY A 157 15.08 8.76 19.80
CA GLY A 157 15.92 7.59 19.52
C GLY A 157 15.23 6.55 18.62
N HIS A 158 15.73 5.31 18.63
CA HIS A 158 15.13 4.22 17.86
C HIS A 158 13.69 3.93 18.31
N ILE A 159 12.81 3.69 17.34
CA ILE A 159 11.38 3.42 17.60
C ILE A 159 11.15 1.99 18.07
N PHE A 160 11.89 1.03 17.50
CA PHE A 160 11.77 -0.40 17.80
C PHE A 160 13.09 -0.92 18.38
N PHE A 161 13.00 -1.94 19.23
CA PHE A 161 14.11 -2.71 19.74
C PHE A 161 13.89 -4.19 19.46
N PHE A 162 14.84 -4.83 18.78
CA PHE A 162 14.77 -6.26 18.48
C PHE A 162 15.67 -7.05 19.43
N ASN A 163 15.17 -8.19 19.91
CA ASN A 163 15.96 -9.13 20.67
C ASN A 163 17.09 -9.72 19.80
N PRO A 164 18.37 -9.49 20.15
CA PRO A 164 19.49 -9.96 19.33
C PRO A 164 19.67 -11.49 19.34
N GLU A 165 19.09 -12.20 20.31
CA GLU A 165 19.16 -13.66 20.38
C GLU A 165 18.05 -14.33 19.55
N THR A 166 16.92 -13.65 19.39
CA THR A 166 15.74 -14.14 18.66
C THR A 166 15.10 -13.00 17.86
N PRO A 167 15.73 -12.53 16.77
CA PRO A 167 15.24 -11.40 15.98
C PRO A 167 14.00 -11.74 15.13
N PHE A 168 13.30 -12.83 15.46
CA PHE A 168 12.15 -13.36 14.72
C PHE A 168 10.81 -12.82 15.20
N GLU A 169 10.83 -11.90 16.16
CA GLU A 169 9.63 -11.34 16.77
C GLU A 169 8.99 -10.27 15.88
N VAL A 170 7.67 -10.18 15.94
CA VAL A 170 6.99 -8.94 15.58
C VAL A 170 7.04 -8.01 16.79
N SER A 171 7.82 -6.96 16.69
CA SER A 171 8.06 -5.98 17.74
C SER A 171 6.99 -4.88 17.73
N GLY A 172 6.56 -4.43 18.91
CA GLY A 172 5.86 -3.14 19.07
C GLY A 172 6.88 -1.99 19.20
N PRO A 173 6.47 -0.70 19.20
CA PRO A 173 7.40 0.43 19.29
C PRO A 173 7.94 0.59 20.73
N ASP A 174 8.82 -0.31 21.16
CA ASP A 174 9.37 -0.43 22.51
C ASP A 174 10.74 0.25 22.70
N GLY A 175 11.26 0.87 21.64
CA GLY A 175 12.44 1.70 21.69
C GLY A 175 12.20 3.05 22.38
N GLN A 176 13.29 3.76 22.69
CA GLN A 176 13.24 5.08 23.33
C GLN A 176 12.40 6.10 22.54
N GLY A 177 12.35 5.92 21.21
CA GLY A 177 11.60 6.74 20.28
C GLY A 177 10.15 6.31 20.05
N GLY A 178 9.69 5.21 20.64
CA GLY A 178 8.44 4.53 20.28
C GLY A 178 7.16 5.35 20.45
N ASP A 179 7.16 6.31 21.38
CA ASP A 179 6.01 7.19 21.64
C ASP A 179 5.91 8.39 20.68
N LEU A 180 6.87 8.57 19.77
CA LEU A 180 6.98 9.73 18.87
C LEU A 180 6.91 9.33 17.39
N PRO A 181 6.52 10.26 16.51
CA PRO A 181 6.61 10.07 15.06
C PRO A 181 8.01 9.74 14.57
N ILE A 182 8.11 8.99 13.47
CA ILE A 182 9.37 8.83 12.75
C ILE A 182 9.87 10.19 12.25
N THR A 183 11.15 10.47 12.47
CA THR A 183 11.84 11.67 11.96
C THR A 183 13.08 11.33 11.12
N GLY A 184 13.45 10.05 11.04
CA GLY A 184 14.53 9.58 10.19
C GLY A 184 14.93 8.14 10.44
N TRP A 185 16.14 7.81 10.00
CA TRP A 185 16.71 6.45 10.05
C TRP A 185 18.05 6.44 10.76
N GLY A 186 18.41 5.27 11.28
CA GLY A 186 19.58 5.12 12.13
C GLY A 186 20.91 5.05 11.39
N GLU A 187 21.05 4.03 10.56
CA GLU A 187 22.23 3.73 9.76
C GLU A 187 21.76 3.28 8.37
N ASN A 188 22.70 3.16 7.42
CA ASN A 188 22.40 2.63 6.10
C ASN A 188 22.32 1.10 6.18
N GLY A 189 21.31 0.52 5.53
CA GLY A 189 21.08 -0.91 5.47
C GLY A 189 21.72 -1.61 4.27
N GLU A 190 21.55 -2.92 4.22
CA GLU A 190 21.67 -3.69 2.98
C GLU A 190 20.68 -3.21 1.92
N VAL A 191 20.94 -3.54 0.65
CA VAL A 191 20.15 -3.06 -0.49
C VAL A 191 19.97 -4.17 -1.52
N GLY A 192 18.92 -4.07 -2.33
CA GLY A 192 18.62 -5.03 -3.38
C GLY A 192 17.18 -4.93 -3.86
N HIS A 193 16.83 -5.78 -4.83
CA HIS A 193 15.45 -5.96 -5.24
C HIS A 193 14.66 -6.72 -4.18
N TYR A 194 13.42 -6.33 -3.99
CA TYR A 194 12.49 -7.02 -3.13
C TYR A 194 11.13 -7.17 -3.80
N LYS A 195 10.39 -8.16 -3.28
CA LYS A 195 8.97 -8.30 -3.55
C LYS A 195 8.24 -8.57 -2.23
N LEU A 196 7.13 -7.88 -2.02
CA LEU A 196 6.25 -8.04 -0.87
C LEU A 196 4.97 -8.72 -1.32
N TRP A 197 4.47 -9.67 -0.53
CA TRP A 197 3.14 -10.25 -0.67
C TRP A 197 2.23 -9.70 0.43
N LEU A 198 1.07 -9.16 0.06
CA LEU A 198 0.17 -8.45 0.96
C LEU A 198 -1.16 -9.18 1.10
N THR A 199 -1.71 -9.18 2.33
CA THR A 199 -3.07 -9.63 2.64
C THR A 199 -3.75 -8.59 3.51
N GLY A 200 -5.05 -8.35 3.29
CA GLY A 200 -5.85 -7.39 4.06
C GLY A 200 -5.60 -5.91 3.72
N VAL A 201 -4.92 -5.64 2.60
CA VAL A 201 -4.52 -4.32 2.12
C VAL A 201 -5.17 -4.00 0.77
N GLU A 202 -5.54 -2.74 0.58
CA GLU A 202 -6.10 -2.17 -0.63
C GLU A 202 -5.33 -0.90 -1.02
N PHE A 203 -5.49 -0.45 -2.26
CA PHE A 203 -5.08 0.90 -2.63
C PHE A 203 -5.79 1.91 -1.73
N ILE A 204 -5.14 3.06 -1.53
CA ILE A 204 -5.83 4.24 -1.03
C ILE A 204 -6.89 4.56 -2.09
N PRO A 205 -8.19 4.43 -1.77
CA PRO A 205 -9.22 4.82 -2.72
C PRO A 205 -8.97 6.28 -3.09
N PRO A 206 -9.12 6.65 -4.37
CA PRO A 206 -9.17 8.06 -4.68
C PRO A 206 -10.22 8.71 -3.77
N PRO A 207 -10.03 10.00 -3.41
CA PRO A 207 -11.11 10.76 -2.81
C PRO A 207 -12.41 10.45 -3.56
N PRO A 208 -13.54 10.20 -2.88
CA PRO A 208 -14.78 9.99 -3.59
C PRO A 208 -14.97 11.14 -4.57
N ASP A 209 -15.30 10.86 -5.84
CA ASP A 209 -15.54 11.89 -6.87
C ASP A 209 -16.33 13.02 -6.24
N GLN A 210 -15.63 14.11 -5.92
CA GLN A 210 -16.27 15.21 -5.22
C GLN A 210 -17.05 15.92 -6.31
N GLU A 211 -18.37 16.04 -6.13
CA GLU A 211 -19.21 16.68 -7.14
C GLU A 211 -18.69 18.10 -7.36
N GLY A 212 -18.10 18.39 -8.53
CA GLY A 212 -17.42 19.65 -8.82
C GLY A 212 -15.89 19.66 -8.77
N ASP A 213 -15.24 18.55 -8.40
CA ASP A 213 -13.80 18.34 -8.62
C ASP A 213 -13.62 17.82 -10.05
N VAL A 214 -13.54 18.75 -10.99
CA VAL A 214 -13.41 18.44 -12.42
C VAL A 214 -11.95 18.23 -12.82
N THR A 215 -11.01 18.60 -11.95
CA THR A 215 -9.58 18.33 -12.16
C THR A 215 -9.17 16.93 -11.69
N GLY A 216 -9.95 16.33 -10.78
CA GLY A 216 -9.73 15.02 -10.17
C GLY A 216 -8.63 15.02 -9.12
N ASP A 217 -8.35 16.17 -8.50
CA ASP A 217 -7.25 16.33 -7.54
C ASP A 217 -7.65 16.13 -6.07
N GLY A 218 -8.94 15.90 -5.83
CA GLY A 218 -9.53 15.62 -4.53
C GLY A 218 -9.98 16.85 -3.77
N THR A 219 -9.97 18.04 -4.39
CA THR A 219 -10.49 19.29 -3.82
C THR A 219 -11.42 19.99 -4.80
N VAL A 220 -12.34 20.83 -4.30
CA VAL A 220 -13.19 21.69 -5.15
C VAL A 220 -12.82 23.15 -4.91
N ASP A 221 -12.00 23.70 -5.80
CA ASP A 221 -11.44 25.04 -5.64
C ASP A 221 -11.41 25.89 -6.92
N VAL A 222 -10.46 26.84 -6.99
CA VAL A 222 -10.38 27.77 -8.12
C VAL A 222 -9.84 27.09 -9.38
N GLU A 223 -9.08 26.02 -9.26
CA GLU A 223 -8.57 25.26 -10.39
C GLU A 223 -9.73 24.56 -11.13
N ASP A 224 -10.68 23.97 -10.41
CA ASP A 224 -11.91 23.40 -10.97
C ASP A 224 -12.77 24.44 -11.68
N LEU A 225 -12.94 25.59 -11.02
CA LEU A 225 -13.68 26.72 -11.57
C LEU A 225 -13.06 27.19 -12.90
N LEU A 226 -11.73 27.29 -12.93
CA LEU A 226 -11.01 27.72 -14.12
C LEU A 226 -11.11 26.69 -15.24
N LEU A 227 -11.18 25.39 -14.94
CA LEU A 227 -11.38 24.34 -15.93
C LEU A 227 -12.76 24.41 -16.56
N VAL A 228 -13.83 24.57 -15.77
CA VAL A 228 -15.20 24.77 -16.29
C VAL A 228 -15.28 26.02 -17.16
N ILE A 229 -14.66 27.12 -16.74
CA ILE A 229 -14.64 28.36 -17.52
C ILE A 229 -13.80 28.21 -18.80
N SER A 230 -12.70 27.45 -18.77
CA SER A 230 -11.87 27.22 -19.97
C SER A 230 -12.57 26.34 -20.99
N ASP A 231 -13.35 25.37 -20.53
CA ASP A 231 -14.12 24.45 -21.35
C ASP A 231 -15.50 24.99 -21.71
N TRP A 232 -15.80 26.26 -21.42
CA TRP A 232 -17.13 26.81 -21.64
C TRP A 232 -17.66 26.57 -23.05
N ASN A 233 -18.83 25.96 -23.15
CA ASN A 233 -19.48 25.54 -24.40
C ASN A 233 -18.70 24.47 -25.18
N CYS A 234 -17.84 23.70 -24.52
CA CYS A 234 -17.34 22.42 -25.00
C CYS A 234 -18.52 21.45 -25.19
N GLN A 235 -18.43 20.56 -26.18
CA GLN A 235 -19.46 19.56 -26.46
C GLN A 235 -18.83 18.19 -26.76
N GLY A 236 -19.45 17.13 -26.26
CA GLY A 236 -19.02 15.75 -26.45
C GLY A 236 -18.31 15.17 -25.22
N ASP A 237 -17.72 13.99 -25.39
CA ASP A 237 -17.24 13.17 -24.27
C ASP A 237 -15.85 13.58 -23.74
N ASP A 238 -15.18 14.54 -24.39
CA ASP A 238 -13.81 15.00 -24.04
C ASP A 238 -13.81 16.34 -23.25
N CYS A 239 -14.96 16.79 -22.76
CA CYS A 239 -15.08 18.04 -22.01
C CYS A 239 -14.78 17.80 -20.53
N GLN A 240 -13.58 18.14 -20.08
CA GLN A 240 -13.19 17.90 -18.68
C GLN A 240 -14.02 18.75 -17.72
N GLY A 241 -14.43 19.95 -18.14
CA GLY A 241 -15.31 20.82 -17.36
C GLY A 241 -16.80 20.42 -17.31
N ASP A 242 -17.20 19.28 -17.89
CA ASP A 242 -18.59 18.76 -17.83
C ASP A 242 -18.82 17.99 -16.52
N ALA A 243 -19.02 18.72 -15.43
CA ALA A 243 -19.18 18.20 -14.08
C ALA A 243 -20.47 17.36 -13.93
N ASP A 244 -21.55 17.68 -14.67
CA ASP A 244 -22.82 16.94 -14.59
C ASP A 244 -22.94 15.80 -15.62
N ASN A 245 -21.93 15.61 -16.46
CA ASN A 245 -21.88 14.62 -17.54
C ASN A 245 -23.06 14.75 -18.52
N SER A 246 -23.55 15.97 -18.77
CA SER A 246 -24.64 16.23 -19.72
C SER A 246 -24.19 16.18 -21.19
N GLY A 247 -22.87 16.18 -21.43
CA GLY A 247 -22.22 16.27 -22.73
C GLY A 247 -22.01 17.70 -23.20
N THR A 248 -22.17 18.71 -22.34
CA THR A 248 -21.91 20.12 -22.64
C THR A 248 -21.48 20.87 -21.39
N THR A 249 -20.32 21.52 -21.44
CA THR A 249 -19.89 22.41 -20.35
C THR A 249 -20.63 23.75 -20.40
N ASP A 250 -21.48 24.02 -19.41
CA ASP A 250 -22.26 25.24 -19.31
C ASP A 250 -22.41 25.77 -17.87
N VAL A 251 -23.47 26.53 -17.62
CA VAL A 251 -23.72 27.15 -16.32
C VAL A 251 -24.08 26.14 -15.23
N TYR A 252 -24.59 24.96 -15.58
CA TYR A 252 -24.92 23.94 -14.60
C TYR A 252 -23.65 23.33 -14.00
N ASP A 253 -22.61 23.09 -14.80
CA ASP A 253 -21.31 22.65 -14.31
C ASP A 253 -20.67 23.68 -13.39
N LEU A 254 -20.75 24.95 -13.78
CA LEU A 254 -20.25 26.05 -12.97
C LEU A 254 -20.94 26.11 -11.61
N LEU A 255 -22.26 25.89 -11.59
CA LEU A 255 -23.03 25.88 -10.37
C LEU A 255 -22.68 24.69 -9.49
N ILE A 256 -22.34 23.54 -10.06
CA ILE A 256 -21.87 22.37 -9.33
C ILE A 256 -20.56 22.70 -8.58
N VAL A 257 -19.54 23.19 -9.29
CA VAL A 257 -18.26 23.58 -8.68
C VAL A 257 -18.47 24.61 -7.56
N ILE A 258 -19.22 25.68 -7.83
CA ILE A 258 -19.45 26.74 -6.82
C ILE A 258 -20.28 26.24 -5.63
N SER A 259 -21.17 25.27 -5.83
CA SER A 259 -22.03 24.75 -4.76
C SER A 259 -21.32 23.78 -3.81
N ASN A 260 -20.24 23.16 -4.28
CA ASN A 260 -19.43 22.20 -3.52
C ASN A 260 -18.05 22.74 -3.14
N TRP A 261 -17.88 24.07 -3.22
CA TRP A 261 -16.64 24.77 -2.92
C TRP A 261 -16.14 24.51 -1.50
N ASP A 262 -14.85 24.14 -1.38
CA ASP A 262 -14.16 23.95 -0.10
C ASP A 262 -13.38 25.19 0.40
#